data_AF-A0A5C5RI94-F1
#
_entry.id   AF-A0A5C5RI94-F1
#
_cell.length_a   1.000
_cell.length_b   1.000
_cell.length_c   1.000
_cell.angle_alpha   90.00
_cell.angle_beta   90.00
_cell.angle_gamma   90.00
#
_symmetry.space_group_name_H-M   'P 1'
#
loop_
_entity.id
_entity.type
_entity.pdbx_description
1 polymer ?
#
loop_
_entity_poly.entity_id
_entity_poly.type
_entity_poly.pdbx_seq_one_letter_code
_entity_poly.pdbx_strand_id
1 'polypeptide(L)'
;MEIDQEDVVDIDGVPTTGLMQTTVQCARFLPADEAFDVVDSLVAVAAGRDAQWREHRSEVENAARMFLESARRVLEDFRGQRGAAQAREILECSTPLSESVWESEMRRVALAAGYVEVEPQMEIRTSTGVRWADLGMRR
;
A
#
# COMPACT_ATOMS: atom_id res chain seq x y z
N MET A 1 11.70 21.67 -0.50
CA MET A 1 11.41 20.56 0.43
C MET A 1 12.67 20.38 1.24
N GLU A 2 12.66 20.88 2.46
CA GLU A 2 13.73 20.64 3.42
C GLU A 2 13.41 19.28 4.06
N ILE A 3 14.34 18.33 3.99
CA ILE A 3 14.18 17.01 4.62
C ILE A 3 14.81 17.12 6.00
N ASP A 4 14.05 16.80 7.04
CA ASP A 4 14.61 16.71 8.39
C ASP A 4 15.69 15.63 8.42
N GLN A 5 16.84 15.90 9.03
CA GLN A 5 17.90 14.89 9.11
C GLN A 5 17.48 13.67 9.92
N GLU A 6 16.49 13.80 10.81
CA GLU A 6 15.90 12.67 11.53
C GLU A 6 15.12 11.70 10.61
N ASP A 7 14.68 12.17 9.44
CA ASP A 7 13.94 11.37 8.45
C ASP A 7 14.86 10.67 7.43
N VAL A 8 16.17 10.89 7.54
CA VAL A 8 17.18 10.29 6.64
C VAL A 8 17.69 8.98 7.23
N VAL A 9 17.57 7.91 6.45
CA VAL A 9 18.11 6.58 6.75
C VAL A 9 19.20 6.22 5.74
N ASP A 10 20.16 5.40 6.16
CA ASP A 10 21.15 4.82 5.26
C ASP A 10 20.66 3.46 4.74
N ILE A 11 20.62 3.30 3.42
CA ILE A 11 20.39 2.01 2.76
C ILE A 11 21.60 1.74 1.87
N ASP A 12 22.39 0.72 2.23
CA ASP A 12 23.60 0.30 1.50
C ASP A 12 24.61 1.45 1.24
N GLY A 13 24.78 2.36 2.21
CA GLY A 13 25.69 3.51 2.09
C GLY A 13 25.09 4.71 1.34
N VAL A 14 23.80 4.66 1.02
CA VAL A 14 23.07 5.73 0.34
C VAL A 14 22.08 6.38 1.32
N PRO A 15 22.26 7.67 1.66
CA PRO A 15 21.29 8.41 2.46
C PRO A 15 20.00 8.61 1.66
N THR A 16 18.89 8.13 2.20
CA THR A 16 17.56 8.19 1.59
C THR A 16 16.52 8.51 2.65
N THR A 17 15.27 8.76 2.25
CA THR A 17 14.17 8.91 3.20
C THR A 17 13.76 7.55 3.78
N GLY A 18 13.40 7.54 5.06
CA GLY A 18 12.82 6.36 5.70
C GLY A 18 11.55 5.87 4.98
N LEU A 19 11.21 4.58 5.16
CA LEU A 19 10.09 3.93 4.44
C LEU A 19 8.76 4.68 4.60
N MET A 20 8.48 5.20 5.80
CA MET A 20 7.28 5.99 6.10
C MET A 20 7.23 7.28 5.25
N GLN A 21 8.31 8.06 5.29
CA GLN A 21 8.40 9.31 4.55
C GLN A 21 8.36 9.06 3.04
N THR A 22 9.09 8.05 2.56
CA THR A 22 9.04 7.61 1.16
C THR A 22 7.61 7.29 0.72
N THR A 23 6.85 6.54 1.54
CA THR A 23 5.45 6.20 1.25
C THR A 23 4.58 7.45 1.11
N VAL A 24 4.65 8.38 2.07
CA VAL A 24 3.87 9.62 2.05
C VAL A 24 4.25 10.49 0.84
N GLN A 25 5.54 10.60 0.53
CA GLN A 25 6.02 11.41 -0.60
C GLN A 25 5.59 10.80 -1.95
N CYS A 26 5.72 9.48 -2.13
CA CYS A 26 5.24 8.77 -3.31
C CYS A 26 3.74 8.99 -3.50
N ALA A 27 2.94 8.80 -2.45
CA ALA A 27 1.48 9.00 -2.52
C ALA A 27 1.10 10.45 -2.91
N ARG A 28 1.88 11.45 -2.50
CA ARG A 28 1.60 12.87 -2.77
C ARG A 28 1.98 13.33 -4.17
N PHE A 29 3.07 12.80 -4.72
CA PHE A 29 3.77 13.44 -5.84
C PHE A 29 3.92 12.57 -7.08
N LEU A 30 3.81 11.25 -6.98
CA LEU A 30 3.73 10.41 -8.17
C LEU A 30 2.38 10.62 -8.89
N PRO A 31 2.32 10.37 -10.22
CA PRO A 31 1.07 10.17 -10.93
C PRO A 31 0.19 9.13 -10.22
N ALA A 32 -1.13 9.33 -10.21
CA ALA A 32 -2.02 8.54 -9.34
C ALA A 32 -2.05 7.04 -9.66
N ASP A 33 -1.79 6.67 -10.91
CA ASP A 33 -1.59 5.28 -11.35
C ASP A 33 -0.31 4.70 -10.75
N GLU A 34 0.85 5.31 -11.01
CA GLU A 34 2.13 4.85 -10.45
C GLU A 34 2.16 4.85 -8.92
N ALA A 35 1.55 5.87 -8.31
CA ALA A 35 1.49 6.02 -6.87
C ALA A 35 0.74 4.86 -6.20
N PHE A 36 -0.30 4.33 -6.85
CA PHE A 36 -1.08 3.22 -6.31
C PHE A 36 -0.24 1.95 -6.20
N ASP A 37 0.47 1.61 -7.28
CA ASP A 37 1.33 0.41 -7.36
C ASP A 37 2.52 0.48 -6.40
N VAL A 38 3.17 1.66 -6.35
CA VAL A 38 4.33 1.89 -5.50
C VAL A 38 3.91 1.83 -4.03
N VAL A 39 2.79 2.44 -3.66
CA VAL A 39 2.35 2.45 -2.26
C VAL A 39 1.90 1.06 -1.79
N ASP A 40 1.17 0.28 -2.60
CA ASP A 40 0.87 -1.13 -2.27
C ASP A 40 2.16 -1.92 -1.98
N SER A 41 3.19 -1.72 -2.82
CA SER A 41 4.50 -2.38 -2.64
C SER A 41 5.19 -1.94 -1.36
N LEU A 42 5.21 -0.64 -1.06
CA LEU A 42 5.82 -0.11 0.17
C LEU A 42 5.07 -0.58 1.43
N VAL A 43 3.74 -0.69 1.37
CA VAL A 43 2.91 -1.22 2.45
C VAL A 43 3.19 -2.71 2.67
N ALA A 44 3.37 -3.49 1.60
CA ALA A 44 3.77 -4.89 1.72
C ALA A 44 5.14 -5.05 2.39
N VAL A 45 6.13 -4.22 2.02
CA VAL A 45 7.45 -4.18 2.67
C VAL A 45 7.32 -3.79 4.14
N ALA A 46 6.58 -2.73 4.45
CA ALA A 46 6.37 -2.26 5.83
C ALA A 46 5.65 -3.30 6.71
N ALA A 47 4.76 -4.08 6.11
CA ALA A 47 4.03 -5.16 6.76
C ALA A 47 4.85 -6.45 6.93
N GLY A 48 6.09 -6.49 6.41
CA GLY A 48 6.95 -7.67 6.47
C GLY A 48 6.45 -8.83 5.60
N ARG A 49 5.75 -8.55 4.50
CA ARG A 49 5.23 -9.60 3.60
C ARG A 49 6.39 -10.39 2.99
N ASP A 50 6.50 -11.66 3.36
CA ASP A 50 7.48 -12.60 2.82
C ASP A 50 6.87 -13.52 1.74
N ALA A 51 7.55 -14.62 1.37
CA ALA A 51 7.06 -15.57 0.37
C ALA A 51 5.95 -16.50 0.90
N GLN A 52 5.82 -16.64 2.22
CA GLN A 52 4.88 -17.53 2.91
C GLN A 52 3.74 -16.74 3.56
N TRP A 53 3.61 -15.44 3.25
CA TRP A 53 2.68 -14.51 3.88
C TRP A 53 1.24 -15.00 3.99
N ARG A 54 0.79 -15.86 3.08
CA ARG A 54 -0.55 -16.47 3.10
C ARG A 54 -0.81 -17.32 4.35
N GLU A 55 0.22 -17.93 4.92
CA GLU A 55 0.11 -18.73 6.15
C GLU A 55 -0.14 -17.86 7.39
N HIS A 56 0.29 -16.60 7.34
CA HIS A 56 0.19 -15.62 8.42
C HIS A 56 -0.46 -14.32 7.92
N ARG A 57 -1.42 -14.45 7.00
CA ARG A 57 -2.05 -13.32 6.29
C ARG A 57 -2.60 -12.26 7.24
N SER A 58 -3.30 -12.70 8.28
CA SER A 58 -3.90 -11.79 9.26
C SER A 58 -2.85 -10.92 9.96
N GLU A 59 -1.64 -11.42 10.17
CA GLU A 59 -0.55 -10.67 10.78
C GLU A 59 -0.03 -9.58 9.83
N VAL A 60 0.16 -9.91 8.55
CA VAL A 60 0.54 -8.97 7.50
C VAL A 60 -0.52 -7.87 7.33
N GLU A 61 -1.80 -8.23 7.25
CA GLU A 61 -2.90 -7.26 7.14
C GLU A 61 -2.98 -6.34 8.37
N ASN A 62 -2.74 -6.86 9.57
CA ASN A 62 -2.72 -6.06 10.79
C ASN A 62 -1.53 -5.10 10.82
N ALA A 63 -0.33 -5.56 10.45
CA ALA A 63 0.86 -4.73 10.37
C ALA A 63 0.71 -3.61 9.33
N ALA A 64 0.16 -3.93 8.15
CA ALA A 64 -0.17 -2.95 7.12
C ALA A 64 -1.16 -1.90 7.63
N ARG A 65 -2.21 -2.31 8.34
CA ARG A 65 -3.20 -1.39 8.91
C ARG A 65 -2.56 -0.40 9.88
N MET A 66 -1.67 -0.87 10.75
CA MET A 66 -0.94 -0.02 11.70
C MET A 66 0.01 0.96 10.99
N PHE A 67 0.70 0.49 9.95
CA PHE A 67 1.57 1.32 9.13
C PHE A 67 0.77 2.42 8.40
N LEU A 68 -0.33 2.06 7.74
CA LEU A 68 -1.21 3.00 7.03
C LEU A 68 -1.89 4.01 7.96
N GLU A 69 -2.22 3.62 9.19
CA GLU A 69 -2.69 4.56 10.20
C GLU A 69 -1.60 5.58 10.57
N SER A 70 -0.37 5.12 10.72
CA SER A 70 0.79 5.97 11.04
C SER A 70 1.12 6.91 9.87
N ALA A 71 1.09 6.42 8.63
CA ALA A 71 1.26 7.22 7.42
C ALA A 71 0.20 8.32 7.29
N ARG A 72 -1.05 8.02 7.63
CA ARG A 72 -2.13 9.03 7.67
C ARG A 72 -1.89 10.10 8.72
N ARG A 73 -1.32 9.77 9.88
CA ARG A 73 -0.94 10.77 10.90
C ARG A 73 0.17 11.69 10.40
N VAL A 74 1.22 11.14 9.79
CA VAL A 74 2.29 11.94 9.16
C VAL A 74 1.73 12.83 8.04
N LEU A 75 0.75 12.34 7.28
CA LEU A 75 0.13 13.12 6.21
C LEU A 75 -0.59 14.39 6.72
N GLU A 76 -1.06 14.41 7.98
CA GLU A 76 -1.75 15.58 8.54
C GLU A 76 -0.82 16.80 8.69
N ASP A 77 0.49 16.61 8.83
CA ASP A 77 1.47 17.71 8.83
C ASP A 77 1.53 18.43 7.48
N PHE A 78 1.04 17.77 6.41
CA PHE A 78 0.95 18.30 5.06
C PHE A 78 -0.45 18.79 4.69
N ARG A 79 -1.36 18.93 5.66
CA ARG A 79 -2.73 19.38 5.41
C ARG A 79 -2.76 20.72 4.67
N GLY A 80 -3.59 20.79 3.63
CA GLY A 80 -3.73 21.98 2.77
C GLY A 80 -2.58 22.18 1.77
N GLN A 81 -1.53 21.36 1.82
CA GLN A 81 -0.46 21.39 0.83
C GLN A 81 -0.81 20.56 -0.41
N ARG A 82 -0.12 20.84 -1.52
CA ARG A 82 -0.23 20.07 -2.76
C ARG A 82 0.02 18.58 -2.49
N GLY A 83 -0.78 17.74 -3.15
CA GLY A 83 -0.69 16.27 -3.09
C GLY A 83 -1.34 15.64 -1.86
N ALA A 84 -1.68 16.40 -0.81
CA ALA A 84 -2.20 15.84 0.42
C ALA A 84 -3.59 15.18 0.27
N ALA A 85 -4.44 15.70 -0.63
CA ALA A 85 -5.72 15.08 -0.94
C ALA A 85 -5.53 13.73 -1.66
N GLN A 86 -4.71 13.69 -2.72
CA GLN A 86 -4.39 12.46 -3.44
C GLN A 86 -3.80 11.39 -2.52
N ALA A 87 -2.81 11.77 -1.71
CA ALA A 87 -2.17 10.83 -0.79
C ALA A 87 -3.15 10.22 0.19
N ARG A 88 -4.16 10.98 0.66
CA ARG A 88 -5.20 10.45 1.55
C ARG A 88 -5.98 9.33 0.86
N GLU A 89 -6.44 9.57 -0.38
CA GLU A 89 -7.20 8.59 -1.16
C GLU A 89 -6.37 7.33 -1.45
N ILE A 90 -5.11 7.51 -1.84
CA ILE A 90 -4.19 6.39 -2.12
C ILE A 90 -3.98 5.56 -0.86
N LEU A 91 -3.62 6.18 0.27
CA LEU A 91 -3.40 5.48 1.54
C LEU A 91 -4.66 4.78 2.04
N GLU A 92 -5.84 5.35 1.81
CA GLU A 92 -7.13 4.72 2.16
C GLU A 92 -7.39 3.45 1.34
N CYS A 93 -6.99 3.46 0.07
CA CYS A 93 -7.18 2.32 -0.81
C CYS A 93 -6.04 1.30 -0.72
N SER A 94 -4.87 1.62 -0.18
CA SER A 94 -3.67 0.77 -0.28
C SER A 94 -3.79 -0.55 0.49
N THR A 95 -3.10 -1.59 0.02
CA THR A 95 -3.13 -2.94 0.58
C THR A 95 -1.78 -3.64 0.47
N PRO A 96 -1.38 -4.48 1.45
CA PRO A 96 -0.16 -5.27 1.33
C PRO A 96 -0.33 -6.49 0.40
N LEU A 97 -1.54 -6.77 -0.09
CA LEU A 97 -1.88 -8.08 -0.66
C LEU A 97 -1.56 -8.22 -2.15
N SER A 98 -1.48 -7.10 -2.89
CA SER A 98 -1.20 -7.10 -4.32
C SER A 98 0.22 -7.64 -4.58
N GLU A 99 0.35 -8.75 -5.31
CA GLU A 99 1.65 -9.37 -5.58
C GLU A 99 2.32 -8.84 -6.85
N SER A 100 1.60 -8.06 -7.65
CA SER A 100 2.12 -7.48 -8.88
C SER A 100 1.52 -6.10 -9.17
N VAL A 101 2.24 -5.33 -9.99
CA VAL A 101 1.79 -4.03 -10.54
C VAL A 101 0.42 -4.19 -11.21
N TRP A 102 0.22 -5.25 -11.98
CA TRP A 102 -1.04 -5.46 -12.71
C TRP A 102 -2.23 -5.79 -11.80
N GLU A 103 -2.00 -6.36 -10.62
CA GLU A 103 -3.05 -6.55 -9.62
C GLU A 103 -3.47 -5.21 -9.00
N SER A 104 -2.49 -4.38 -8.61
CA SER A 104 -2.72 -3.03 -8.09
C SER A 104 -3.44 -2.15 -9.12
N GLU A 105 -3.00 -2.16 -10.39
CA GLU A 105 -3.64 -1.41 -11.46
C GLU A 105 -5.06 -1.90 -11.77
N MET A 106 -5.28 -3.21 -11.85
CA MET A 106 -6.63 -3.75 -12.06
C MET A 106 -7.56 -3.33 -10.90
N ARG A 107 -7.05 -3.36 -9.68
CA ARG A 107 -7.78 -2.90 -8.49
C ARG A 107 -8.09 -1.41 -8.55
N ARG A 108 -7.12 -0.56 -8.94
CA ARG A 108 -7.33 0.88 -9.11
C ARG A 108 -8.44 1.18 -10.11
N VAL A 109 -8.44 0.49 -11.26
CA VAL A 109 -9.50 0.62 -12.29
C VAL A 109 -10.86 0.20 -11.74
N ALA A 110 -10.93 -0.91 -10.99
CA ALA A 110 -12.16 -1.37 -10.37
C ALA A 110 -12.71 -0.36 -9.33
N LEU A 111 -11.85 0.16 -8.44
CA LEU A 111 -12.22 1.19 -7.47
C LEU A 111 -12.69 2.47 -8.16
N ALA A 112 -11.98 2.92 -9.21
CA ALA A 112 -12.38 4.09 -10.01
C ALA A 112 -13.71 3.89 -10.74
N ALA A 113 -14.07 2.65 -11.08
CA ALA A 113 -15.36 2.29 -11.65
C ALA A 113 -16.48 2.16 -10.60
N GLY A 114 -16.20 2.39 -9.32
CA GLY A 114 -17.18 2.36 -8.24
C GLY A 114 -17.42 0.98 -7.61
N TYR A 115 -16.58 -0.01 -7.91
CA TYR A 115 -16.60 -1.28 -7.18
C TYR A 115 -16.03 -1.08 -5.78
N VAL A 116 -16.69 -1.66 -4.78
CA VAL A 116 -16.23 -1.69 -3.38
C VAL A 116 -15.70 -3.08 -3.05
N GLU A 117 -14.87 -3.19 -2.00
CA GLU A 117 -14.34 -4.46 -1.49
C GLU A 117 -13.60 -5.32 -2.53
N VAL A 118 -12.87 -4.66 -3.43
CA VAL A 118 -11.98 -5.30 -4.39
C VAL A 118 -10.72 -5.78 -3.65
N GLU A 119 -10.59 -7.09 -3.47
CA GLU A 119 -9.54 -7.73 -2.68
C GLU A 119 -8.55 -8.48 -3.58
N PRO A 120 -7.26 -8.13 -3.58
CA PRO A 120 -6.22 -8.93 -4.20
C PRO A 120 -6.05 -10.26 -3.47
N GLN A 121 -5.66 -11.29 -4.21
CA GLN A 121 -5.35 -12.60 -3.65
C GLN A 121 -6.50 -13.12 -2.76
N MET A 122 -7.71 -13.17 -3.31
CA MET A 122 -8.89 -13.64 -2.57
C MET A 122 -8.83 -15.15 -2.33
N GLU A 123 -9.01 -15.57 -1.07
CA GLU A 123 -9.10 -17.00 -0.72
C GLU A 123 -10.36 -17.62 -1.31
N ILE A 124 -10.20 -18.71 -2.08
CA ILE A 124 -11.29 -19.50 -2.62
C ILE A 124 -11.17 -20.94 -2.11
N ARG A 125 -12.18 -21.38 -1.36
CA ARG A 125 -12.28 -22.76 -0.87
C ARG A 125 -12.96 -23.64 -1.92
N THR A 126 -12.23 -24.63 -2.42
CA THR A 126 -12.74 -25.59 -3.42
C THR A 126 -12.79 -27.01 -2.84
N SER A 127 -13.43 -27.94 -3.55
CA SER A 127 -13.40 -29.37 -3.20
C SER A 127 -11.99 -29.99 -3.25
N THR A 128 -11.04 -29.32 -3.90
CA THR A 128 -9.64 -29.75 -4.07
C THR A 128 -8.66 -28.95 -3.20
N GLY A 129 -9.18 -28.22 -2.20
CA GLY A 129 -8.40 -27.38 -1.29
C GLY A 129 -8.52 -25.88 -1.60
N VAL A 130 -7.67 -25.10 -0.93
CA VAL A 130 -7.65 -23.63 -1.06
C VAL A 130 -6.94 -23.23 -2.35
N ARG A 131 -7.47 -22.22 -3.03
CA ARG A 131 -6.88 -21.51 -4.16
C ARG A 131 -6.97 -20.01 -3.90
N TRP A 132 -6.19 -19.24 -4.65
CA TRP A 132 -6.14 -17.79 -4.54
C TRP A 132 -6.42 -17.21 -5.92
N ALA A 133 -7.42 -16.35 -6.01
CA ALA A 133 -7.66 -15.58 -7.22
C ALA A 133 -6.92 -14.26 -7.13
N ASP A 134 -6.27 -13.84 -8.21
CA ASP A 134 -5.46 -12.62 -8.26
C ASP A 134 -6.25 -11.39 -7.77
N LEU A 135 -7.55 -11.34 -8.10
CA LEU A 135 -8.47 -10.32 -7.63
C LEU A 135 -9.87 -10.91 -7.45
N GLY A 136 -10.57 -10.50 -6.38
CA GLY A 136 -11.96 -10.86 -6.14
C GLY A 136 -12.76 -9.70 -5.54
N MET A 137 -14.08 -9.84 -5.54
CA MET A 137 -15.00 -8.87 -4.92
C MET A 137 -15.91 -9.61 -3.95
N ARG A 138 -16.02 -9.12 -2.71
CA ARG A 138 -17.02 -9.61 -1.76
C ARG A 138 -18.34 -8.86 -2.00
N ARG A 139 -19.45 -9.54 -1.73
CA ARG A 139 -20.83 -9.04 -1.89
C ARG A 139 -21.51 -9.00 -0.53
#